data_AF-A0A2T6G929-F1
#
_entry.id   AF-A0A2T6G929-F1
#
_cell.length_a   1.000
_cell.length_b   1.000
_cell.length_c   1.000
_cell.angle_alpha   90.00
_cell.angle_beta   90.00
_cell.angle_gamma   90.00
#
_symmetry.space_group_name_H-M   'P 1'
#
loop_
_entity.id
_entity.type
_entity.pdbx_description
1 polymer ?
#
loop_
_entity_poly.entity_id
_entity_poly.type
_entity_poly.pdbx_seq_one_letter_code
_entity_poly.pdbx_strand_id
1 'polypeptide(L)'
;MHMKKVILLALFISLWASLVTNEKEAIAANKIIKDPVIEESIKKELELDSSYEITKTDLERLTKLWIEDNAQSLEGLEYAINLKSLAINYARISDISTLASLNKLYDVYIDHTQVKDLSPLSGKTSIEWLMLDSNEIEDIKPLATLENLRYLTIEDNHITDLTPLENLKQLYLISIKYNPIKSLNSLLGMPHLQAIYMTGVEADDLDKLLDIQKLRYVQWSKELTEQHANLAARLIEKEVEVAEESKPRPVRVIINNREILPISISSKNGTTFIQLRKISEVLHLNLEWKESTRSIMITKDKNQLELTVDSKSAYINNKIVELNEPPFIDEMYQEAFVPIRFLFEALNASIQWNHERNLINITY
;
A
#
# COMPACT_ATOMS: atom_id res chain seq x y z
N MET A 1 25.88 58.67 4.87
CA MET A 1 26.78 57.69 4.22
C MET A 1 26.49 56.22 4.60
N HIS A 2 25.81 55.93 5.72
CA HIS A 2 25.49 54.56 6.14
C HIS A 2 24.40 53.84 5.32
N MET A 3 23.36 54.55 4.85
CA MET A 3 22.23 53.93 4.17
C MET A 3 22.59 53.28 2.81
N LYS A 4 23.56 53.85 2.08
CA LYS A 4 24.03 53.30 0.78
C LYS A 4 24.80 51.98 0.94
N LYS A 5 25.51 51.77 2.06
CA LYS A 5 26.26 50.53 2.31
C LYS A 5 25.35 49.36 2.68
N VAL A 6 24.24 49.61 3.38
CA VAL A 6 23.26 48.58 3.76
C VAL A 6 22.49 48.06 2.53
N ILE A 7 22.12 48.95 1.60
CA ILE A 7 21.42 48.58 0.36
C ILE A 7 22.33 47.72 -0.55
N LEU A 8 23.62 48.07 -0.67
CA LEU A 8 24.58 47.29 -1.46
C LEU A 8 24.81 45.88 -0.90
N LEU A 9 24.85 45.75 0.44
CA LEU A 9 25.02 44.44 1.09
C LEU A 9 23.78 43.55 0.90
N ALA A 10 22.57 44.10 1.00
CA ALA A 10 21.32 43.38 0.77
C ALA A 10 21.15 42.93 -0.70
N LEU A 11 21.59 43.76 -1.66
CA LEU A 11 21.62 43.39 -3.08
C LEU A 11 22.64 42.29 -3.36
N PHE A 12 23.79 42.30 -2.68
CA PHE A 12 24.78 41.22 -2.79
C PHE A 12 24.27 39.90 -2.21
N ILE A 13 23.62 39.92 -1.04
CA ILE A 13 23.05 38.72 -0.41
C ILE A 13 21.92 38.13 -1.26
N SER A 14 21.06 38.96 -1.85
CA SER A 14 19.99 38.50 -2.74
C SER A 14 20.51 37.96 -4.08
N LEU A 15 21.52 38.59 -4.69
CA LEU A 15 22.19 38.03 -5.87
C LEU A 15 22.87 36.69 -5.56
N TRP A 16 23.59 36.60 -4.44
CA TRP A 16 24.25 35.36 -4.01
C TRP A 16 23.25 34.25 -3.71
N ALA A 17 22.17 34.57 -2.98
CA ALA A 17 21.09 33.62 -2.73
C ALA A 17 20.45 33.14 -4.04
N SER A 18 20.21 34.05 -5.00
CA SER A 18 19.66 33.69 -6.32
C SER A 18 20.61 32.85 -7.18
N LEU A 19 21.93 33.07 -7.07
CA LEU A 19 22.93 32.24 -7.75
C LEU A 19 22.97 30.83 -7.16
N VAL A 20 22.98 30.73 -5.81
CA VAL A 20 23.00 29.44 -5.11
C VAL A 20 21.71 28.65 -5.34
N THR A 21 20.55 29.32 -5.43
CA THR A 21 19.29 28.64 -5.81
C THR A 21 19.33 28.14 -7.24
N ASN A 22 19.80 28.95 -8.20
CA ASN A 22 19.91 28.54 -9.60
C ASN A 22 20.90 27.36 -9.79
N GLU A 23 21.99 27.34 -9.04
CA GLU A 23 22.98 26.26 -9.11
C GLU A 23 22.44 24.95 -8.51
N LYS A 24 21.74 25.02 -7.36
CA LYS A 24 21.06 23.86 -6.79
C LYS A 24 19.95 23.31 -7.68
N GLU A 25 19.17 24.19 -8.32
CA GLU A 25 18.13 23.80 -9.27
C GLU A 25 18.73 23.16 -10.53
N ALA A 26 19.85 23.70 -11.05
CA ALA A 26 20.54 23.12 -12.20
C ALA A 26 21.19 21.75 -11.90
N ILE A 27 21.74 21.57 -10.69
CA ILE A 27 22.28 20.27 -10.23
C ILE A 27 21.16 19.26 -10.06
N ALA A 28 20.03 19.65 -9.44
CA ALA A 28 18.87 18.78 -9.28
C ALA A 28 18.27 18.35 -10.64
N ALA A 29 18.32 19.21 -11.66
CA ALA A 29 17.83 18.91 -13.00
C ALA A 29 18.68 17.88 -13.78
N ASN A 30 19.95 17.68 -13.41
CA ASN A 30 20.88 16.77 -14.09
C ASN A 30 21.10 15.44 -13.37
N LYS A 31 20.50 15.23 -12.20
CA LYS A 31 20.63 13.95 -11.48
C LYS A 31 20.01 12.81 -12.27
N ILE A 32 20.71 11.66 -12.29
CA ILE A 32 20.22 10.43 -12.93
C ILE A 32 18.99 9.90 -12.18
N ILE A 33 19.07 9.84 -10.84
CA ILE A 33 17.95 9.47 -9.98
C ILE A 33 17.32 10.75 -9.44
N LYS A 34 16.09 11.02 -9.85
CA LYS A 34 15.38 12.26 -9.47
C LYS A 34 14.66 12.14 -8.14
N ASP A 35 14.21 10.94 -7.81
CA ASP A 35 13.47 10.70 -6.57
C ASP A 35 14.45 10.62 -5.39
N PRO A 36 14.37 11.52 -4.39
CA PRO A 36 15.31 11.55 -3.28
C PRO A 36 15.23 10.32 -2.38
N VAL A 37 14.05 9.68 -2.26
CA VAL A 37 13.87 8.47 -1.46
C VAL A 37 14.59 7.30 -2.13
N ILE A 38 14.48 7.20 -3.45
CA ILE A 38 15.22 6.19 -4.23
C ILE A 38 16.72 6.49 -4.23
N GLU A 39 17.12 7.76 -4.38
CA GLU A 39 18.53 8.15 -4.29
C GLU A 39 19.14 7.72 -2.95
N GLU A 40 18.46 7.99 -1.84
CA GLU A 40 18.89 7.56 -0.50
C GLU A 40 18.95 6.03 -0.38
N SER A 41 17.93 5.32 -0.89
CA SER A 41 17.86 3.86 -0.87
C SER A 41 19.03 3.23 -1.65
N ILE A 42 19.38 3.79 -2.81
CA ILE A 42 20.52 3.34 -3.63
C ILE A 42 21.84 3.64 -2.92
N LYS A 43 22.00 4.84 -2.34
CA LYS A 43 23.22 5.17 -1.59
C LYS A 43 23.43 4.25 -0.41
N LYS A 44 22.37 3.92 0.32
CA LYS A 44 22.42 2.97 1.42
C LYS A 44 22.80 1.57 0.96
N GLU A 45 22.18 1.07 -0.10
CA GLU A 45 22.47 -0.27 -0.65
C GLU A 45 23.89 -0.40 -1.19
N LEU A 46 24.44 0.67 -1.79
CA LEU A 46 25.79 0.68 -2.35
C LEU A 46 26.86 1.19 -1.37
N GLU A 47 26.49 1.50 -0.13
CA GLU A 47 27.37 2.08 0.91
C GLU A 47 28.08 3.37 0.45
N LEU A 48 27.35 4.23 -0.27
CA LEU A 48 27.84 5.52 -0.78
C LEU A 48 27.59 6.64 0.23
N ASP A 49 28.49 7.63 0.22
CA ASP A 49 28.34 8.84 1.03
C ASP A 49 27.08 9.63 0.62
N SER A 50 26.42 10.28 1.58
CA SER A 50 25.19 11.04 1.32
C SER A 50 25.39 12.18 0.31
N SER A 51 26.60 12.75 0.25
CA SER A 51 26.98 13.79 -0.72
C SER A 51 27.44 13.25 -2.07
N TYR A 52 27.68 11.94 -2.20
CA TYR A 52 28.14 11.33 -3.43
C TYR A 52 27.06 11.41 -4.53
N GLU A 53 27.47 11.67 -5.78
CA GLU A 53 26.56 11.72 -6.92
C GLU A 53 26.55 10.36 -7.64
N ILE A 54 25.38 9.73 -7.70
CA ILE A 54 25.20 8.40 -8.30
C ILE A 54 25.48 8.46 -9.80
N THR A 55 26.34 7.56 -10.28
CA THR A 55 26.63 7.40 -11.72
C THR A 55 25.89 6.19 -12.32
N LYS A 56 25.85 6.09 -13.66
CA LYS A 56 25.31 4.88 -14.33
C LYS A 56 26.06 3.61 -13.93
N THR A 57 27.38 3.70 -13.80
CA THR A 57 28.23 2.57 -13.38
C THR A 57 27.89 2.12 -11.96
N ASP A 58 27.47 3.02 -11.08
CA ASP A 58 26.98 2.65 -9.74
C ASP A 58 25.67 1.88 -9.83
N LEU A 59 24.74 2.33 -10.68
CA LEU A 59 23.47 1.63 -10.90
C LEU A 59 23.67 0.22 -11.48
N GLU A 60 24.65 0.04 -12.38
CA GLU A 60 25.00 -1.28 -12.90
C GLU A 60 25.50 -2.26 -11.82
N ARG A 61 25.97 -1.76 -10.66
CA ARG A 61 26.39 -2.60 -9.51
C ARG A 61 25.20 -3.08 -8.67
N LEU A 62 24.03 -2.46 -8.79
CA LEU A 62 22.84 -2.86 -8.04
C LEU A 62 22.40 -4.27 -8.45
N THR A 63 22.21 -5.11 -7.45
CA THR A 63 21.64 -6.47 -7.61
C THR A 63 20.36 -6.66 -6.83
N LYS A 64 20.14 -5.82 -5.82
CA LYS A 64 18.91 -5.75 -5.03
C LYS A 64 18.63 -4.28 -4.69
N LEU A 65 17.38 -3.93 -4.48
CA LEU A 65 16.98 -2.60 -4.03
C LEU A 65 15.65 -2.69 -3.29
N TRP A 66 15.60 -2.08 -2.11
CA TRP A 66 14.35 -1.87 -1.36
C TRP A 66 14.02 -0.39 -1.35
N ILE A 67 12.81 -0.07 -1.82
CA ILE A 67 12.24 1.26 -1.86
C ILE A 67 11.01 1.21 -0.96
N GLU A 68 11.01 2.06 0.06
CA GLU A 68 9.88 2.25 0.97
C GLU A 68 9.44 3.70 0.95
N ASP A 69 8.34 4.01 1.62
CA ASP A 69 7.82 5.36 1.80
C ASP A 69 7.41 6.07 0.50
N ASN A 70 7.18 7.38 0.55
CA ASN A 70 6.50 8.19 -0.47
C ASN A 70 7.32 8.42 -1.77
N ALA A 71 8.11 7.46 -2.23
CA ALA A 71 8.74 7.51 -3.56
C ALA A 71 7.66 7.69 -4.65
N GLN A 72 7.98 8.47 -5.67
CA GLN A 72 7.03 8.94 -6.70
C GLN A 72 7.42 8.53 -8.12
N SER A 73 8.71 8.30 -8.38
CA SER A 73 9.18 7.98 -9.73
C SER A 73 10.39 7.06 -9.71
N LEU A 74 10.37 6.02 -10.55
CA LEU A 74 11.50 5.12 -10.77
C LEU A 74 12.50 5.61 -11.84
N GLU A 75 12.35 6.85 -12.34
CA GLU A 75 13.20 7.40 -13.40
C GLU A 75 14.70 7.32 -13.03
N GLY A 76 15.50 6.82 -13.98
CA GLY A 76 16.92 6.55 -13.84
C GLY A 76 17.22 5.11 -13.42
N LEU A 77 16.25 4.36 -12.86
CA LEU A 77 16.47 2.97 -12.49
C LEU A 77 16.64 2.05 -13.71
N GLU A 78 16.29 2.50 -14.93
CA GLU A 78 16.49 1.74 -16.17
C GLU A 78 17.96 1.36 -16.44
N TYR A 79 18.92 2.03 -15.79
CA TYR A 79 20.35 1.72 -15.86
C TYR A 79 20.79 0.59 -14.91
N ALA A 80 19.95 0.17 -13.96
CA ALA A 80 20.25 -0.91 -13.02
C ALA A 80 20.09 -2.31 -13.64
N ILE A 81 20.73 -2.54 -14.79
CA ILE A 81 20.55 -3.73 -15.65
C ILE A 81 20.93 -5.07 -14.99
N ASN A 82 21.61 -5.03 -13.84
CA ASN A 82 21.97 -6.21 -13.05
C ASN A 82 21.05 -6.46 -11.85
N LEU A 83 19.99 -5.67 -11.69
CA LEU A 83 19.01 -5.80 -10.62
C LEU A 83 18.27 -7.14 -10.74
N LYS A 84 18.26 -7.89 -9.64
CA LYS A 84 17.60 -9.20 -9.50
C LYS A 84 16.46 -9.17 -8.50
N SER A 85 16.59 -8.39 -7.43
CA SER A 85 15.56 -8.25 -6.41
C SER A 85 15.13 -6.80 -6.31
N LEU A 86 13.83 -6.54 -6.42
CA LEU A 86 13.26 -5.20 -6.30
C LEU A 86 12.06 -5.27 -5.38
N ALA A 87 12.07 -4.48 -4.32
CA ALA A 87 10.92 -4.26 -3.46
C ALA A 87 10.52 -2.78 -3.50
N ILE A 88 9.25 -2.50 -3.74
CA ILE A 88 8.64 -1.18 -3.75
C ILE A 88 7.39 -1.27 -2.88
N ASN A 89 7.46 -0.73 -1.66
CA ASN A 89 6.38 -0.86 -0.68
C ASN A 89 5.89 0.52 -0.23
N TYR A 90 4.56 0.73 -0.19
CA TYR A 90 3.94 1.96 0.32
C TYR A 90 4.37 3.24 -0.43
N ALA A 91 4.68 3.10 -1.72
CA ALA A 91 5.09 4.19 -2.60
C ALA A 91 3.94 4.76 -3.45
N ARG A 92 4.11 5.99 -3.93
CA ARG A 92 3.19 6.65 -4.87
C ARG A 92 3.60 6.43 -6.32
N ILE A 93 4.06 5.22 -6.60
CA ILE A 93 4.48 4.80 -7.93
C ILE A 93 3.29 4.12 -8.60
N SER A 94 2.93 4.63 -9.78
CA SER A 94 1.94 4.01 -10.68
C SER A 94 2.57 3.63 -12.02
N ASP A 95 3.62 4.34 -12.43
CA ASP A 95 4.40 4.06 -13.63
C ASP A 95 5.64 3.21 -13.30
N ILE A 96 5.61 1.96 -13.76
CA ILE A 96 6.71 1.00 -13.66
C ILE A 96 7.40 0.74 -15.01
N SER A 97 7.24 1.64 -15.99
CA SER A 97 7.80 1.50 -17.35
C SER A 97 9.31 1.31 -17.35
N THR A 98 10.02 1.88 -16.38
CA THR A 98 11.48 1.70 -16.21
C THR A 98 11.88 0.25 -15.98
N LEU A 99 10.97 -0.59 -15.47
CA LEU A 99 11.26 -2.00 -15.27
C LEU A 99 11.41 -2.75 -16.59
N ALA A 100 10.89 -2.25 -17.72
CA ALA A 100 10.97 -2.91 -19.01
C ALA A 100 12.42 -3.28 -19.42
N SER A 101 13.42 -2.46 -19.08
CA SER A 101 14.83 -2.74 -19.40
C SER A 101 15.51 -3.73 -18.43
N LEU A 102 14.90 -4.02 -17.28
CA LEU A 102 15.49 -4.82 -16.21
C LEU A 102 15.22 -6.31 -16.42
N ASN A 103 16.02 -6.95 -17.28
CA ASN A 103 15.79 -8.33 -17.74
C ASN A 103 16.32 -9.42 -16.78
N LYS A 104 16.91 -9.03 -15.65
CA LYS A 104 17.47 -9.97 -14.66
C LYS A 104 16.64 -10.07 -13.37
N LEU A 105 15.48 -9.41 -13.34
CA LEU A 105 14.56 -9.45 -12.21
C LEU A 105 14.11 -10.89 -11.95
N TYR A 106 14.19 -11.28 -10.68
CA TYR A 106 13.94 -12.62 -10.18
C TYR A 106 12.92 -12.58 -9.03
N ASP A 107 13.15 -11.69 -8.05
CA ASP A 107 12.19 -11.40 -6.99
C ASP A 107 11.66 -9.97 -7.15
N VAL A 108 10.35 -9.82 -7.32
CA VAL A 108 9.71 -8.52 -7.52
C VAL A 108 8.55 -8.38 -6.54
N TYR A 109 8.64 -7.38 -5.67
CA TYR A 109 7.62 -7.03 -4.69
C TYR A 109 7.20 -5.58 -4.97
N ILE A 110 5.95 -5.35 -5.34
CA ILE A 110 5.41 -4.02 -5.61
C ILE A 110 4.08 -3.94 -4.88
N ASP A 111 4.12 -3.67 -3.58
CA ASP A 111 2.95 -3.75 -2.71
C ASP A 111 2.50 -2.37 -2.23
N HIS A 112 1.20 -2.17 -2.09
CA HIS A 112 0.61 -0.92 -1.61
C HIS A 112 1.07 0.29 -2.44
N THR A 113 1.03 0.14 -3.76
CA THR A 113 1.29 1.23 -4.71
C THR A 113 0.03 1.53 -5.53
N GLN A 114 0.15 2.29 -6.62
CA GLN A 114 -0.98 2.65 -7.49
C GLN A 114 -0.82 2.06 -8.89
N VAL A 115 -0.11 0.94 -9.00
CA VAL A 115 0.16 0.28 -10.28
C VAL A 115 -1.12 -0.30 -10.88
N LYS A 116 -1.29 -0.08 -12.18
CA LYS A 116 -2.39 -0.63 -12.99
C LYS A 116 -1.87 -1.41 -14.19
N ASP A 117 -0.84 -0.87 -14.84
CA ASP A 117 -0.26 -1.44 -16.05
C ASP A 117 0.93 -2.34 -15.72
N LEU A 118 0.77 -3.63 -15.99
CA LEU A 118 1.82 -4.64 -15.84
C LEU A 118 2.58 -4.89 -17.14
N SER A 119 2.31 -4.16 -18.23
CA SER A 119 3.01 -4.33 -19.51
C SER A 119 4.53 -4.33 -19.39
N PRO A 120 5.18 -3.56 -18.49
CA PRO A 120 6.63 -3.60 -18.34
C PRO A 120 7.18 -4.93 -17.80
N LEU A 121 6.34 -5.77 -17.18
CA LEU A 121 6.72 -7.11 -16.70
C LEU A 121 6.64 -8.19 -17.78
N SER A 122 6.02 -7.89 -18.93
CA SER A 122 5.89 -8.86 -20.03
C SER A 122 7.27 -9.34 -20.51
N GLY A 123 7.41 -10.64 -20.70
CA GLY A 123 8.62 -11.30 -21.19
C GLY A 123 9.72 -11.46 -20.13
N LYS A 124 9.50 -11.08 -18.87
CA LYS A 124 10.48 -11.25 -17.78
C LYS A 124 10.52 -12.68 -17.25
N THR A 125 10.89 -13.62 -18.11
CA THR A 125 10.90 -15.06 -17.84
C THR A 125 11.78 -15.46 -16.65
N SER A 126 12.67 -14.61 -16.16
CA SER A 126 13.50 -14.89 -14.97
C SER A 126 12.77 -14.73 -13.63
N ILE A 127 11.58 -14.11 -13.60
CA ILE A 127 10.84 -13.89 -12.35
C ILE A 127 10.33 -15.23 -11.80
N GLU A 128 10.68 -15.53 -10.56
CA GLU A 128 10.16 -16.69 -9.81
C GLU A 128 9.22 -16.28 -8.67
N TRP A 129 9.44 -15.09 -8.07
CA TRP A 129 8.63 -14.52 -6.99
C TRP A 129 8.06 -13.18 -7.41
N LEU A 130 6.73 -13.06 -7.40
CA LEU A 130 6.02 -11.85 -7.74
C LEU A 130 4.94 -11.55 -6.70
N MET A 131 5.10 -10.43 -6.01
CA MET A 131 4.09 -9.87 -5.11
C MET A 131 3.64 -8.51 -5.65
N LEU A 132 2.33 -8.37 -5.82
CA LEU A 132 1.66 -7.21 -6.41
C LEU A 132 0.45 -6.79 -5.57
N ASP A 133 0.54 -6.96 -4.25
CA ASP A 133 -0.60 -6.83 -3.36
C ASP A 133 -1.02 -5.37 -3.19
N SER A 134 -2.33 -5.13 -2.99
CA SER A 134 -2.88 -3.80 -2.68
C SER A 134 -2.59 -2.73 -3.73
N ASN A 135 -2.66 -3.08 -5.01
CA ASN A 135 -2.57 -2.15 -6.15
C ASN A 135 -3.95 -1.85 -6.77
N GLU A 136 -3.97 -1.37 -8.01
CA GLU A 136 -5.19 -1.11 -8.79
C GLU A 136 -5.20 -1.94 -10.09
N ILE A 137 -4.70 -3.18 -10.03
CA ILE A 137 -4.52 -4.06 -11.20
C ILE A 137 -5.85 -4.69 -11.60
N GLU A 138 -6.19 -4.58 -12.89
CA GLU A 138 -7.34 -5.23 -13.52
C GLU A 138 -6.93 -6.27 -14.56
N ASP A 139 -5.91 -5.97 -15.37
CA ASP A 139 -5.43 -6.84 -16.46
C ASP A 139 -4.09 -7.51 -16.11
N ILE A 140 -4.11 -8.84 -15.98
CA ILE A 140 -2.93 -9.66 -15.73
C ILE A 140 -2.40 -10.38 -16.98
N LYS A 141 -2.87 -10.05 -18.20
CA LYS A 141 -2.30 -10.59 -19.45
C LYS A 141 -0.78 -10.53 -19.55
N PRO A 142 -0.09 -9.46 -19.11
CA PRO A 142 1.36 -9.41 -19.16
C PRO A 142 2.05 -10.54 -18.38
N LEU A 143 1.40 -11.08 -17.33
CA LEU A 143 1.95 -12.16 -16.50
C LEU A 143 1.98 -13.52 -17.21
N ALA A 144 1.23 -13.70 -18.29
CA ALA A 144 1.14 -14.97 -19.03
C ALA A 144 2.50 -15.49 -19.56
N THR A 145 3.48 -14.60 -19.66
CA THR A 145 4.82 -14.87 -20.18
C THR A 145 5.85 -15.21 -19.10
N LEU A 146 5.48 -15.16 -17.82
CA LEU A 146 6.38 -15.43 -16.70
C LEU A 146 6.52 -16.94 -16.45
N GLU A 147 7.07 -17.66 -17.42
CA GLU A 147 7.07 -19.14 -17.46
C GLU A 147 7.73 -19.82 -16.25
N ASN A 148 8.65 -19.13 -15.57
CA ASN A 148 9.32 -19.63 -14.36
C ASN A 148 8.67 -19.20 -13.05
N LEU A 149 7.53 -18.49 -13.10
CA LEU A 149 6.87 -17.99 -11.90
C LEU A 149 6.43 -19.14 -10.99
N ARG A 150 6.85 -19.10 -9.73
CA ARG A 150 6.57 -20.13 -8.71
C ARG A 150 5.65 -19.61 -7.61
N TYR A 151 5.79 -18.33 -7.25
CA TYR A 151 5.05 -17.69 -6.18
C TYR A 151 4.44 -16.41 -6.69
N LEU A 152 3.11 -16.32 -6.61
CA LEU A 152 2.36 -15.15 -7.05
C LEU A 152 1.40 -14.70 -5.95
N THR A 153 1.52 -13.45 -5.52
CA THR A 153 0.49 -12.77 -4.74
C THR A 153 0.00 -11.56 -5.52
N ILE A 154 -1.32 -11.49 -5.69
CA ILE A 154 -2.04 -10.41 -6.38
C ILE A 154 -3.23 -9.99 -5.53
N GLU A 155 -3.08 -10.05 -4.21
CA GLU A 155 -4.13 -9.76 -3.25
C GLU A 155 -4.64 -8.33 -3.39
N ASP A 156 -5.89 -8.10 -3.02
CA ASP A 156 -6.43 -6.74 -2.86
C ASP A 156 -6.36 -5.88 -4.14
N ASN A 157 -6.62 -6.49 -5.29
CA ASN A 157 -6.66 -5.84 -6.60
C ASN A 157 -8.08 -5.82 -7.18
N HIS A 158 -8.21 -5.68 -8.50
CA HIS A 158 -9.48 -5.63 -9.25
C HIS A 158 -9.56 -6.74 -10.31
N ILE A 159 -8.90 -7.86 -10.06
CA ILE A 159 -8.77 -8.96 -11.01
C ILE A 159 -10.06 -9.79 -10.99
N THR A 160 -10.59 -10.08 -12.17
CA THR A 160 -11.80 -10.90 -12.35
C THR A 160 -11.54 -12.19 -13.11
N ASP A 161 -10.49 -12.21 -13.95
CA ASP A 161 -10.16 -13.28 -14.88
C ASP A 161 -8.74 -13.80 -14.66
N LEU A 162 -8.63 -15.10 -14.36
CA LEU A 162 -7.36 -15.80 -14.18
C LEU A 162 -6.88 -16.53 -15.45
N THR A 163 -7.62 -16.46 -16.57
CA THR A 163 -7.25 -17.10 -17.85
C THR A 163 -5.80 -16.82 -18.27
N PRO A 164 -5.24 -15.61 -18.11
CA PRO A 164 -3.83 -15.37 -18.44
C PRO A 164 -2.82 -16.26 -17.72
N LEU A 165 -3.18 -16.85 -16.58
CA LEU A 165 -2.27 -17.66 -15.77
C LEU A 165 -2.26 -19.15 -16.16
N GLU A 166 -3.14 -19.60 -17.08
CA GLU A 166 -3.36 -21.03 -17.38
C GLU A 166 -2.08 -21.81 -17.77
N ASN A 167 -1.09 -21.10 -18.30
CA ASN A 167 0.16 -21.67 -18.81
C ASN A 167 1.35 -21.54 -17.85
N LEU A 168 1.16 -20.98 -16.65
CA LEU A 168 2.22 -20.86 -15.65
C LEU A 168 2.46 -22.21 -14.95
N LYS A 169 3.13 -23.13 -15.65
CA LYS A 169 3.27 -24.53 -15.22
C LYS A 169 4.15 -24.70 -13.98
N GLN A 170 5.01 -23.72 -13.68
CA GLN A 170 5.88 -23.73 -12.51
C GLN A 170 5.20 -23.19 -11.24
N LEU A 171 3.96 -22.67 -11.34
CA LEU A 171 3.30 -22.04 -10.20
C LEU A 171 3.04 -23.05 -9.09
N TYR A 172 3.56 -22.74 -7.91
CA TYR A 172 3.50 -23.57 -6.71
C TYR A 172 2.50 -23.02 -5.70
N LEU A 173 2.47 -21.69 -5.55
CA LEU A 173 1.57 -20.98 -4.63
C LEU A 173 0.98 -19.78 -5.34
N ILE A 174 -0.33 -19.59 -5.14
CA ILE A 174 -1.02 -18.39 -5.56
C ILE A 174 -1.85 -17.81 -4.41
N SER A 175 -1.76 -16.49 -4.22
CA SER A 175 -2.70 -15.74 -3.42
C SER A 175 -3.50 -14.78 -4.31
N ILE A 176 -4.82 -14.97 -4.30
CA ILE A 176 -5.80 -14.22 -5.07
C ILE A 176 -6.82 -13.53 -4.17
N LYS A 177 -6.49 -13.38 -2.88
CA LYS A 177 -7.41 -12.85 -1.87
C LYS A 177 -7.97 -11.50 -2.27
N TYR A 178 -9.21 -11.25 -1.88
CA TYR A 178 -9.87 -9.95 -2.03
C TYR A 178 -9.90 -9.42 -3.47
N ASN A 179 -10.04 -10.32 -4.43
CA ASN A 179 -10.31 -10.01 -5.83
C ASN A 179 -11.68 -10.59 -6.23
N PRO A 180 -12.46 -9.89 -7.08
CA PRO A 180 -13.78 -10.32 -7.55
C PRO A 180 -13.70 -11.45 -8.61
N ILE A 181 -12.90 -12.47 -8.36
CA ILE A 181 -12.69 -13.62 -9.25
C ILE A 181 -13.90 -14.54 -9.19
N LYS A 182 -14.42 -14.89 -10.37
CA LYS A 182 -15.65 -15.70 -10.54
C LYS A 182 -15.39 -17.16 -10.89
N SER A 183 -14.20 -17.50 -11.38
CA SER A 183 -13.87 -18.86 -11.80
C SER A 183 -12.42 -19.24 -11.46
N LEU A 184 -12.24 -20.48 -11.01
CA LEU A 184 -10.95 -21.10 -10.70
C LEU A 184 -10.45 -22.05 -11.79
N ASN A 185 -11.17 -22.20 -12.90
CA ASN A 185 -10.84 -23.16 -13.96
C ASN A 185 -9.39 -23.04 -14.48
N SER A 186 -8.85 -21.83 -14.56
CA SER A 186 -7.48 -21.58 -15.02
C SER A 186 -6.40 -22.21 -14.13
N LEU A 187 -6.73 -22.55 -12.88
CA LEU A 187 -5.80 -23.19 -11.93
C LEU A 187 -5.69 -24.70 -12.14
N LEU A 188 -6.65 -25.34 -12.82
CA LEU A 188 -6.72 -26.79 -13.00
C LEU A 188 -5.53 -27.37 -13.78
N GLY A 189 -4.96 -26.58 -14.69
CA GLY A 189 -3.87 -26.98 -15.56
C GLY A 189 -2.47 -26.82 -14.98
N MET A 190 -2.34 -26.48 -13.69
CA MET A 190 -1.06 -26.20 -13.03
C MET A 190 -0.54 -27.46 -12.31
N PRO A 191 0.50 -28.14 -12.84
CA PRO A 191 0.93 -29.45 -12.34
C PRO A 191 1.67 -29.38 -10.99
N HIS A 192 2.12 -28.18 -10.60
CA HIS A 192 2.91 -27.96 -9.38
C HIS A 192 2.18 -27.14 -8.31
N LEU A 193 0.94 -26.70 -8.56
CA LEU A 193 0.19 -25.86 -7.62
C LEU A 193 -0.18 -26.65 -6.37
N GLN A 194 0.25 -26.17 -5.20
CA GLN A 194 0.04 -26.81 -3.90
C GLN A 194 -0.72 -25.94 -2.90
N ALA A 195 -0.63 -24.62 -3.00
CA ALA A 195 -1.23 -23.70 -2.04
C ALA A 195 -2.04 -22.61 -2.74
N ILE A 196 -3.29 -22.43 -2.29
CA ILE A 196 -4.19 -21.39 -2.76
C ILE A 196 -4.70 -20.58 -1.57
N TYR A 197 -4.51 -19.27 -1.63
CA TYR A 197 -5.09 -18.32 -0.69
C TYR A 197 -6.17 -17.52 -1.43
N MET A 198 -7.41 -17.64 -0.98
CA MET A 198 -8.59 -17.18 -1.74
C MET A 198 -9.69 -16.59 -0.84
N THR A 199 -9.34 -16.15 0.37
CA THR A 199 -10.26 -15.36 1.21
C THR A 199 -10.82 -14.17 0.43
N GLY A 200 -12.15 -14.01 0.45
CA GLY A 200 -12.82 -12.88 -0.19
C GLY A 200 -12.88 -12.94 -1.73
N VAL A 201 -12.73 -14.12 -2.33
CA VAL A 201 -13.11 -14.34 -3.73
C VAL A 201 -14.57 -14.74 -3.86
N GLU A 202 -15.14 -14.57 -5.06
CA GLU A 202 -16.56 -14.78 -5.35
C GLU A 202 -16.76 -15.90 -6.37
N ALA A 203 -15.92 -16.94 -6.34
CA ALA A 203 -15.90 -17.99 -7.33
C ALA A 203 -17.12 -18.92 -7.22
N ASP A 204 -17.77 -19.20 -8.34
CA ASP A 204 -18.96 -20.05 -8.42
C ASP A 204 -18.61 -21.55 -8.55
N ASP A 205 -17.35 -21.87 -8.87
CA ASP A 205 -16.85 -23.21 -9.24
C ASP A 205 -15.86 -23.79 -8.21
N LEU A 206 -16.12 -23.56 -6.91
CA LEU A 206 -15.25 -24.02 -5.81
C LEU A 206 -15.00 -25.53 -5.80
N ASP A 207 -15.93 -26.33 -6.33
CA ASP A 207 -15.79 -27.78 -6.46
C ASP A 207 -14.60 -28.20 -7.33
N LYS A 208 -14.12 -27.31 -8.22
CA LYS A 208 -12.90 -27.48 -9.02
C LYS A 208 -11.62 -27.62 -8.19
N LEU A 209 -11.60 -27.14 -6.95
CA LEU A 209 -10.46 -27.35 -6.05
C LEU A 209 -10.14 -28.84 -5.87
N LEU A 210 -11.14 -29.72 -5.96
CA LEU A 210 -10.96 -31.16 -5.86
C LEU A 210 -10.23 -31.76 -7.07
N ASP A 211 -10.19 -31.07 -8.21
CA ASP A 211 -9.56 -31.54 -9.44
C ASP A 211 -8.06 -31.18 -9.49
N ILE A 212 -7.60 -30.28 -8.61
CA ILE A 212 -6.19 -29.86 -8.54
C ILE A 212 -5.36 -30.96 -7.85
N GLN A 213 -4.58 -31.69 -8.65
CA GLN A 213 -3.95 -32.95 -8.23
C GLN A 213 -2.92 -32.82 -7.10
N LYS A 214 -2.18 -31.70 -7.06
CA LYS A 214 -1.09 -31.47 -6.10
C LYS A 214 -1.48 -30.51 -4.98
N LEU A 215 -2.75 -30.13 -4.88
CA LEU A 215 -3.23 -29.24 -3.83
C LEU A 215 -2.96 -29.86 -2.45
N ARG A 216 -2.46 -29.04 -1.53
CA ARG A 216 -2.11 -29.38 -0.15
C ARG A 216 -2.67 -28.39 0.85
N TYR A 217 -2.91 -27.16 0.42
CA TYR A 217 -3.35 -26.10 1.29
C TYR A 217 -4.34 -25.17 0.58
N VAL A 218 -5.46 -24.89 1.26
CA VAL A 218 -6.42 -23.86 0.86
C VAL A 218 -6.72 -22.98 2.06
N GLN A 219 -6.50 -21.67 1.93
CA GLN A 219 -7.01 -20.68 2.86
C GLN A 219 -8.19 -19.94 2.22
N TRP A 220 -9.33 -19.96 2.89
CA TRP A 220 -10.52 -19.22 2.48
C TRP A 220 -11.22 -18.61 3.70
N SER A 221 -12.33 -17.88 3.48
CA SER A 221 -13.04 -17.24 4.58
C SER A 221 -13.82 -18.24 5.43
N LYS A 222 -14.02 -17.91 6.70
CA LYS A 222 -14.85 -18.71 7.61
C LYS A 222 -16.28 -18.89 7.07
N GLU A 223 -16.83 -17.85 6.46
CA GLU A 223 -18.16 -17.87 5.85
C GLU A 223 -18.24 -18.86 4.69
N LEU A 224 -17.19 -18.95 3.86
CA LEU A 224 -17.11 -19.96 2.81
C LEU A 224 -17.08 -21.37 3.38
N THR A 225 -16.36 -21.63 4.48
CA THR A 225 -16.45 -22.95 5.15
C THR A 225 -17.87 -23.24 5.62
N GLU A 226 -18.53 -22.29 6.28
CA GLU A 226 -19.89 -22.47 6.79
C GLU A 226 -20.90 -22.77 5.67
N GLN A 227 -20.75 -22.10 4.52
CA GLN A 227 -21.59 -22.30 3.34
C GLN A 227 -21.25 -23.61 2.59
N HIS A 228 -19.98 -24.02 2.59
CA HIS A 228 -19.46 -25.14 1.80
C HIS A 228 -18.82 -26.24 2.66
N ALA A 229 -19.40 -26.53 3.83
CA ALA A 229 -18.84 -27.48 4.80
C ALA A 229 -18.57 -28.88 4.21
N ASN A 230 -19.40 -29.35 3.28
CA ASN A 230 -19.19 -30.62 2.59
C ASN A 230 -17.94 -30.57 1.69
N LEU A 231 -17.74 -29.49 0.93
CA LEU A 231 -16.54 -29.33 0.10
C LEU A 231 -15.28 -29.29 0.98
N ALA A 232 -15.33 -28.56 2.11
CA ALA A 232 -14.25 -28.52 3.08
C ALA A 232 -13.88 -29.92 3.58
N ALA A 233 -14.87 -30.73 3.97
CA ALA A 233 -14.66 -32.10 4.41
C ALA A 233 -14.04 -32.98 3.30
N ARG A 234 -14.50 -32.85 2.06
CA ARG A 234 -13.95 -33.59 0.91
C ARG A 234 -12.50 -33.19 0.58
N LEU A 235 -12.13 -31.94 0.79
CA LEU A 235 -10.74 -31.49 0.67
C LEU A 235 -9.86 -32.13 1.75
N ILE A 236 -10.34 -32.14 3.01
CA ILE A 236 -9.64 -32.77 4.14
C ILE A 236 -9.47 -34.28 3.92
N GLU A 237 -10.48 -34.97 3.39
CA GLU A 237 -10.39 -36.39 3.00
C GLU A 237 -9.31 -36.65 1.93
N LYS A 238 -8.99 -35.63 1.12
CA LYS A 238 -7.89 -35.65 0.13
C LYS A 238 -6.55 -35.17 0.71
N GLU A 239 -6.42 -35.08 2.03
CA GLU A 239 -5.23 -34.59 2.73
C GLU A 239 -4.87 -33.14 2.37
N VAL A 240 -5.86 -32.33 2.00
CA VAL A 240 -5.72 -30.88 1.82
C VAL A 240 -6.01 -30.19 3.14
N GLU A 241 -5.06 -29.44 3.65
CA GLU A 241 -5.28 -28.55 4.79
C GLU A 241 -6.21 -27.40 4.37
N VAL A 242 -7.30 -27.24 5.11
CA VAL A 242 -8.25 -26.14 4.92
C VAL A 242 -8.11 -25.21 6.11
N ALA A 243 -7.56 -24.02 5.87
CA ALA A 243 -7.40 -22.98 6.85
C ALA A 243 -8.48 -21.90 6.68
N GLU A 244 -8.99 -21.40 7.81
CA GLU A 244 -10.01 -20.35 7.83
C GLU A 244 -9.38 -19.02 8.23
N GLU A 245 -9.59 -18.00 7.41
CA GLU A 245 -9.29 -16.62 7.78
C GLU A 245 -10.56 -15.96 8.32
N SER A 246 -10.53 -15.59 9.59
CA SER A 246 -11.64 -14.95 10.30
C SER A 246 -11.61 -13.43 10.24
N LYS A 247 -10.52 -12.83 9.72
CA LYS A 247 -10.40 -11.39 9.64
C LYS A 247 -11.01 -10.91 8.31
N PRO A 248 -11.99 -9.99 8.33
CA PRO A 248 -12.45 -9.34 7.11
C PRO A 248 -11.29 -8.57 6.49
N ARG A 249 -11.35 -8.35 5.16
CA ARG A 249 -10.44 -7.48 4.40
C ARG A 249 -10.15 -6.22 5.23
N PRO A 250 -8.89 -5.94 5.61
CA PRO A 250 -8.57 -4.82 6.48
C PRO A 250 -9.06 -3.53 5.84
N VAL A 251 -9.62 -2.63 6.64
CA VAL A 251 -10.09 -1.35 6.11
C VAL A 251 -8.88 -0.48 5.79
N ARG A 252 -8.73 -0.12 4.52
CA ARG A 252 -7.69 0.79 4.03
C ARG A 252 -8.16 2.23 4.22
N VAL A 253 -7.27 3.13 4.63
CA VAL A 253 -7.57 4.56 4.76
C VAL A 253 -6.60 5.36 3.91
N ILE A 254 -7.13 6.03 2.91
CA ILE A 254 -6.39 6.91 2.01
C ILE A 254 -6.72 8.36 2.37
N ILE A 255 -5.69 9.15 2.63
CA ILE A 255 -5.78 10.59 2.89
C ILE A 255 -4.98 11.33 1.84
N ASN A 256 -5.62 12.18 1.03
CA ASN A 256 -4.99 12.93 -0.07
C ASN A 256 -4.12 12.01 -0.98
N ASN A 257 -4.70 10.88 -1.39
CA ASN A 257 -4.05 9.83 -2.21
C ASN A 257 -2.85 9.14 -1.54
N ARG A 258 -2.68 9.30 -0.22
CA ARG A 258 -1.71 8.55 0.57
C ARG A 258 -2.44 7.49 1.38
N GLU A 259 -2.19 6.23 1.10
CA GLU A 259 -2.61 5.16 2.00
C GLU A 259 -1.86 5.28 3.33
N ILE A 260 -2.62 5.24 4.41
CA ILE A 260 -2.10 5.20 5.76
C ILE A 260 -2.00 3.72 6.12
N LEU A 261 -0.82 3.32 6.61
CA LEU A 261 -0.52 1.97 7.11
C LEU A 261 -1.75 1.36 7.77
N PRO A 262 -2.05 0.06 7.58
CA PRO A 262 -3.25 -0.56 8.13
C PRO A 262 -3.46 -0.12 9.58
N ILE A 263 -4.45 0.75 9.76
CA ILE A 263 -4.82 1.28 11.05
C ILE A 263 -5.94 0.41 11.57
N SER A 264 -5.95 0.17 12.88
CA SER A 264 -7.04 -0.59 13.44
C SER A 264 -8.29 0.27 13.37
N ILE A 265 -9.31 -0.30 12.75
CA ILE A 265 -10.62 0.31 12.62
C ILE A 265 -11.59 -0.52 13.44
N SER A 266 -12.41 0.16 14.22
CA SER A 266 -13.49 -0.46 14.98
C SER A 266 -14.82 0.03 14.42
N SER A 267 -15.84 -0.82 14.43
CA SER A 267 -17.19 -0.45 14.04
C SER A 267 -18.16 -0.77 15.17
N LYS A 268 -18.95 0.22 15.57
CA LYS A 268 -19.98 0.06 16.62
C LYS A 268 -21.23 0.83 16.20
N ASN A 269 -22.38 0.16 16.18
CA ASN A 269 -23.68 0.74 15.83
C ASN A 269 -23.68 1.51 14.49
N GLY A 270 -22.96 1.02 13.48
CA GLY A 270 -22.84 1.68 12.18
C GLY A 270 -21.90 2.90 12.16
N THR A 271 -21.24 3.23 13.26
CA THR A 271 -20.18 4.24 13.32
C THR A 271 -18.82 3.58 13.21
N THR A 272 -17.99 4.07 12.29
CA THR A 272 -16.60 3.64 12.14
C THR A 272 -15.67 4.53 12.96
N PHE A 273 -14.74 3.90 13.67
CA PHE A 273 -13.78 4.53 14.57
C PHE A 273 -12.35 4.30 14.10
N ILE A 274 -11.49 5.27 14.39
CA ILE A 274 -10.10 5.28 13.96
C ILE A 274 -9.16 5.59 15.13
N GLN A 275 -7.99 4.96 15.13
CA GLN A 275 -6.92 5.24 16.08
C GLN A 275 -6.43 6.69 15.90
N LEU A 276 -6.69 7.54 16.90
CA LEU A 276 -6.41 8.97 16.81
C LEU A 276 -4.91 9.26 16.70
N ARG A 277 -4.07 8.52 17.42
CA ARG A 277 -2.62 8.74 17.44
C ARG A 277 -1.99 8.55 16.05
N LYS A 278 -2.25 7.42 15.40
CA LYS A 278 -1.75 7.16 14.04
C LYS A 278 -2.20 8.24 13.05
N ILE A 279 -3.44 8.70 13.16
CA ILE A 279 -3.95 9.76 12.30
C ILE A 279 -3.32 11.12 12.61
N SER A 280 -3.02 11.38 13.88
CA SER A 280 -2.35 12.63 14.28
C SER A 280 -0.95 12.75 13.70
N GLU A 281 -0.19 11.66 13.59
CA GLU A 281 1.15 11.65 12.99
C GLU A 281 1.08 11.98 11.50
N VAL A 282 0.12 11.38 10.79
CA VAL A 282 -0.08 11.56 9.35
C VAL A 282 -0.50 12.99 9.01
N LEU A 283 -1.42 13.54 9.79
CA LEU A 283 -2.03 14.84 9.54
C LEU A 283 -1.35 15.99 10.28
N HIS A 284 -0.31 15.68 11.05
CA HIS A 284 0.37 16.60 11.96
C HIS A 284 -0.60 17.32 12.91
N LEU A 285 -1.55 16.57 13.49
CA LEU A 285 -2.49 17.12 14.48
C LEU A 285 -1.76 17.34 15.81
N ASN A 286 -2.03 18.46 16.46
CA ASN A 286 -1.61 18.64 17.84
C ASN A 286 -2.67 18.04 18.79
N LEU A 287 -2.24 17.13 19.66
CA LEU A 287 -3.10 16.43 20.62
C LEU A 287 -2.75 16.84 22.05
N GLU A 288 -3.76 17.19 22.84
CA GLU A 288 -3.61 17.44 24.28
C GLU A 288 -4.67 16.65 25.05
N TRP A 289 -4.24 15.82 26.00
CA TRP A 289 -5.12 15.07 26.88
C TRP A 289 -5.40 15.83 28.17
N LYS A 290 -6.68 16.03 28.50
CA LYS A 290 -7.15 16.64 29.74
C LYS A 290 -7.67 15.57 30.68
N GLU A 291 -6.85 15.23 31.67
CA GLU A 291 -7.16 14.19 32.66
C GLU A 291 -8.46 14.48 33.45
N SER A 292 -8.65 15.73 33.90
CA SER A 292 -9.77 16.11 34.76
C SER A 292 -11.15 15.94 34.11
N THR A 293 -11.21 16.05 32.78
CA THR A 293 -12.45 15.92 32.00
C THR A 293 -12.47 14.69 31.11
N ARG A 294 -11.41 13.86 31.14
CA ARG A 294 -11.18 12.72 30.24
C ARG A 294 -11.45 13.08 28.78
N SER A 295 -10.90 14.22 28.35
CA SER A 295 -11.10 14.76 27.01
C SER A 295 -9.81 14.94 26.24
N ILE A 296 -9.94 14.88 24.92
CA ILE A 296 -8.84 15.06 23.98
C ILE A 296 -9.11 16.35 23.21
N MET A 297 -8.20 17.31 23.33
CA MET A 297 -8.14 18.46 22.45
C MET A 297 -7.34 18.11 21.21
N ILE A 298 -7.93 18.38 20.05
CA ILE A 298 -7.29 18.20 18.75
C ILE A 298 -7.23 19.58 18.09
N THR A 299 -6.03 20.00 17.70
CA THR A 299 -5.84 21.28 16.99
C THR A 299 -5.18 21.03 15.64
N LYS A 300 -5.76 21.63 14.59
CA LYS A 300 -5.19 21.70 13.25
C LYS A 300 -5.51 23.07 12.63
N ASP A 301 -4.50 23.82 12.25
CA ASP A 301 -4.64 25.19 11.72
C ASP A 301 -5.47 26.09 12.65
N LYS A 302 -6.69 26.46 12.23
CA LYS A 302 -7.63 27.29 13.00
C LYS A 302 -8.74 26.48 13.68
N ASN A 303 -8.78 25.17 13.44
CA ASN A 303 -9.82 24.29 13.97
C ASN A 303 -9.38 23.68 15.30
N GLN A 304 -10.24 23.81 16.30
CA GLN A 304 -10.11 23.17 17.60
C GLN A 304 -11.29 22.24 17.83
N LEU A 305 -10.99 20.98 18.15
CA LEU A 305 -11.98 19.98 18.49
C LEU A 305 -11.73 19.52 19.93
N GLU A 306 -12.79 19.31 20.68
CA GLU A 306 -12.74 18.68 22.00
C GLU A 306 -13.66 17.47 22.01
N LEU A 307 -13.08 16.30 22.30
CA LEU A 307 -13.77 15.02 22.34
C LEU A 307 -13.65 14.44 23.74
N THR A 308 -14.76 14.24 24.43
CA THR A 308 -14.78 13.61 25.75
C THR A 308 -15.05 12.12 25.61
N VAL A 309 -14.19 11.29 26.21
CA VAL A 309 -14.34 9.83 26.23
C VAL A 309 -15.68 9.46 26.87
N ASP A 310 -16.38 8.49 26.28
CA ASP A 310 -17.69 8.00 26.70
C ASP A 310 -18.84 9.03 26.63
N SER A 311 -18.61 10.21 26.01
CA SER A 311 -19.62 11.26 25.83
C SER A 311 -19.99 11.46 24.37
N LYS A 312 -21.28 11.61 24.08
CA LYS A 312 -21.78 11.98 22.74
C LYS A 312 -21.67 13.49 22.47
N SER A 313 -21.27 14.29 23.45
CA SER A 313 -21.05 15.72 23.24
C SER A 313 -19.60 15.99 22.87
N ALA A 314 -19.39 16.65 21.74
CA ALA A 314 -18.11 17.16 21.29
C ALA A 314 -18.19 18.68 21.09
N TYR A 315 -17.04 19.34 20.99
CA TYR A 315 -16.98 20.76 20.66
C TYR A 315 -16.16 20.96 19.38
N ILE A 316 -16.65 21.83 18.50
CA ILE A 316 -15.90 22.36 17.36
C ILE A 316 -15.84 23.87 17.51
N ASN A 317 -14.65 24.44 17.69
CA ASN A 317 -14.45 25.88 17.88
C ASN A 317 -15.40 26.46 18.95
N ASN A 318 -15.49 25.78 20.11
CA ASN A 318 -16.36 26.08 21.26
C ASN A 318 -17.88 25.97 21.01
N LYS A 319 -18.33 25.43 19.87
CA LYS A 319 -19.74 25.09 19.62
C LYS A 319 -19.97 23.61 19.88
N ILE A 320 -21.02 23.30 20.65
CA ILE A 320 -21.41 21.92 20.92
C ILE A 320 -21.94 21.24 19.67
N VAL A 321 -21.52 20.00 19.46
CA VAL A 321 -21.99 19.10 18.40
C VAL A 321 -22.26 17.73 19.03
N GLU A 322 -23.34 17.09 18.62
CA GLU A 322 -23.70 15.75 19.06
C GLU A 322 -23.11 14.69 18.11
N LEU A 323 -22.50 13.66 18.69
CA LEU A 323 -21.93 12.51 18.01
C LEU A 323 -22.95 11.36 17.98
N ASN A 324 -22.96 10.60 16.88
CA ASN A 324 -23.75 9.38 16.80
C ASN A 324 -23.33 8.36 17.87
N GLU A 325 -22.02 8.20 18.07
CA GLU A 325 -21.42 7.34 19.09
C GLU A 325 -20.22 8.04 19.74
N PRO A 326 -19.99 7.84 21.05
CA PRO A 326 -18.92 8.51 21.78
C PRO A 326 -17.54 7.94 21.42
N PRO A 327 -16.46 8.75 21.48
CA PRO A 327 -15.10 8.23 21.42
C PRO A 327 -14.81 7.38 22.67
N PHE A 328 -13.94 6.40 22.53
CA PHE A 328 -13.60 5.46 23.61
C PHE A 328 -12.10 5.19 23.65
N ILE A 329 -11.63 4.63 24.77
CA ILE A 329 -10.28 4.04 24.86
C ILE A 329 -10.41 2.55 24.60
N ASP A 330 -9.71 2.04 23.58
CA ASP A 330 -9.71 0.62 23.28
C ASP A 330 -8.83 -0.15 24.28
N GLU A 331 -9.35 -1.24 24.84
CA GLU A 331 -8.66 -2.02 25.87
C GLU A 331 -7.42 -2.76 25.35
N MET A 332 -7.42 -3.17 24.07
CA MET A 332 -6.31 -3.89 23.48
C MET A 332 -5.16 -2.93 23.15
N TYR A 333 -5.48 -1.77 22.57
CA TYR A 333 -4.47 -0.81 22.11
C TYR A 333 -4.09 0.22 23.18
N GLN A 334 -4.91 0.40 24.22
CA GLN A 334 -4.74 1.48 25.21
C GLN A 334 -4.67 2.87 24.55
N GLU A 335 -5.43 3.06 23.46
CA GLU A 335 -5.45 4.26 22.64
C GLU A 335 -6.86 4.78 22.42
N ALA A 336 -6.98 6.08 22.16
CA ALA A 336 -8.26 6.71 21.85
C ALA A 336 -8.70 6.39 20.42
N PHE A 337 -9.93 5.88 20.32
CA PHE A 337 -10.66 5.66 19.08
C PHE A 337 -11.74 6.73 18.95
N VAL A 338 -11.74 7.43 17.82
CA VAL A 338 -12.66 8.54 17.56
C VAL A 338 -13.51 8.27 16.33
N PRO A 339 -14.77 8.75 16.27
CA PRO A 339 -15.61 8.57 15.09
C PRO A 339 -14.95 9.22 13.85
N ILE A 340 -14.64 8.41 12.84
CA ILE A 340 -13.82 8.85 11.70
C ILE A 340 -14.50 9.98 10.93
N ARG A 341 -15.79 9.82 10.63
CA ARG A 341 -16.57 10.80 9.88
C ARG A 341 -16.56 12.16 10.56
N PHE A 342 -16.86 12.18 11.87
CA PHE A 342 -16.85 13.41 12.66
C PHE A 342 -15.48 14.08 12.63
N LEU A 343 -14.40 13.34 12.92
CA LEU A 343 -13.04 13.89 12.97
C LEU A 343 -12.69 14.60 11.65
N PHE A 344 -12.94 13.95 10.52
CA PHE A 344 -12.54 14.47 9.22
C PHE A 344 -13.45 15.58 8.71
N GLU A 345 -14.78 15.47 8.87
CA GLU A 345 -15.71 16.55 8.51
C GLU A 345 -15.44 17.81 9.35
N ALA A 346 -15.15 17.66 10.65
CA ALA A 346 -14.80 18.78 11.53
C ALA A 346 -13.44 19.42 11.19
N LEU A 347 -12.57 18.68 10.50
CA LEU A 347 -11.31 19.18 9.93
C LEU A 347 -11.46 19.68 8.48
N ASN A 348 -12.70 19.86 8.01
CA ASN A 348 -13.06 20.28 6.65
C ASN A 348 -12.63 19.31 5.53
N ALA A 349 -12.49 18.02 5.83
CA ALA A 349 -12.25 17.00 4.81
C ALA A 349 -13.56 16.34 4.35
N SER A 350 -13.59 15.92 3.08
CA SER A 350 -14.60 15.03 2.52
C SER A 350 -14.21 13.58 2.78
N ILE A 351 -15.18 12.75 3.18
CA ILE A 351 -14.99 11.32 3.44
C ILE A 351 -15.94 10.48 2.56
N GLN A 352 -15.38 9.52 1.84
CA GLN A 352 -16.11 8.58 1.00
C GLN A 352 -15.76 7.15 1.39
N TRP A 353 -16.79 6.33 1.60
CA TRP A 353 -16.62 4.90 1.86
C TRP A 353 -16.82 4.12 0.58
N ASN A 354 -15.87 3.25 0.23
CA ASN A 354 -16.04 2.23 -0.78
C ASN A 354 -16.21 0.88 -0.08
N HIS A 355 -17.46 0.42 0.01
CA HIS A 355 -17.83 -0.79 0.75
C HIS A 355 -17.30 -2.06 0.07
N GLU A 356 -17.25 -2.09 -1.25
CA GLU A 356 -16.70 -3.21 -2.03
C GLU A 356 -15.21 -3.37 -1.80
N ARG A 357 -14.51 -2.25 -1.60
CA ARG A 357 -13.04 -2.20 -1.46
C ARG A 357 -12.56 -2.18 -0.01
N ASN A 358 -13.46 -2.16 0.97
CA ASN A 358 -13.14 -1.82 2.36
C ASN A 358 -12.17 -0.64 2.46
N LEU A 359 -12.45 0.42 1.70
CA LEU A 359 -11.57 1.58 1.54
C LEU A 359 -12.29 2.85 1.97
N ILE A 360 -11.60 3.68 2.75
CA ILE A 360 -12.01 5.03 3.10
C ILE A 360 -11.13 6.02 2.35
N ASN A 361 -11.72 6.84 1.48
CA ASN A 361 -11.01 7.92 0.84
C ASN A 361 -11.35 9.25 1.51
N ILE A 362 -10.32 10.01 1.85
CA ILE A 362 -10.40 11.25 2.58
C ILE A 362 -9.62 12.31 1.80
N THR A 363 -10.28 13.42 1.47
CA THR A 363 -9.70 14.52 0.70
C THR A 363 -9.94 15.85 1.42
N TYR A 364 -8.88 16.64 1.57
CA TYR A 364 -8.95 18.00 2.13
C TYR A 364 -9.22 19.06 1.08
#